data_AF-A0A7C5PBA5-F1
#
_entry.id   AF-A0A7C5PBA5-F1
#
_cell.length_a   1.000
_cell.length_b   1.000
_cell.length_c   1.000
_cell.angle_alpha   90.00
_cell.angle_beta   90.00
_cell.angle_gamma   90.00
#
_symmetry.space_group_name_H-M   'P 1'
#
loop_
_entity.id
_entity.type
_entity.pdbx_description
1 polymer ?
#
loop_
_entity_poly.entity_id
_entity_poly.type
_entity_poly.pdbx_seq_one_letter_code
_entity_poly.pdbx_strand_id
1 'polypeptide(L)'
;MKTRTKVFIWTLSLIVLLPILIMGFRFYMWRRDYGQAEPLVQTVWPLARAMESFARERGRSPENLDEVVRYTPSQDFSRVRVFPHYFCTNGPRRFVLRVNARFAFVIDDHFTPAWRESPDVLDILPFPE
;
A
#
# COMPACT_ATOMS: atom_id res chain seq x y z
N MET A 1 -48.03 -5.84 -29.26
CA MET A 1 -47.48 -6.61 -28.11
C MET A 1 -45.99 -6.98 -28.25
N LYS A 2 -45.49 -7.44 -29.42
CA LYS A 2 -44.09 -7.91 -29.60
C LYS A 2 -42.99 -6.92 -29.18
N THR A 3 -43.19 -5.61 -29.35
CA THR A 3 -42.18 -4.59 -29.01
C THR A 3 -41.96 -4.43 -27.51
N ARG A 4 -43.02 -4.57 -26.70
CA ARG A 4 -42.94 -4.45 -25.23
C ARG A 4 -42.15 -5.60 -24.61
N THR A 5 -42.35 -6.82 -25.13
CA THR A 5 -41.60 -8.01 -24.69
C THR A 5 -40.11 -7.89 -25.02
N LYS A 6 -39.76 -7.38 -26.21
CA LYS A 6 -38.35 -7.14 -26.58
C LYS A 6 -37.69 -6.13 -25.65
N VAL A 7 -38.34 -4.99 -25.39
CA VAL A 7 -37.81 -3.97 -24.47
C VAL A 7 -37.61 -4.55 -23.07
N PHE A 8 -38.58 -5.31 -22.56
CA PHE A 8 -38.45 -5.94 -21.24
C PHE A 8 -37.26 -6.91 -21.15
N ILE A 9 -37.05 -7.74 -22.18
CA ILE A 9 -35.90 -8.66 -22.23
C ILE A 9 -34.57 -7.88 -22.26
N TRP A 10 -34.45 -6.86 -23.10
CA TRP A 10 -33.25 -6.03 -23.16
C TRP A 10 -32.95 -5.33 -21.83
N THR A 11 -33.97 -4.77 -21.19
CA THR A 11 -33.82 -4.12 -19.88
C THR A 11 -33.38 -5.12 -18.82
N LEU A 12 -33.98 -6.32 -18.77
CA LEU A 12 -33.61 -7.35 -17.81
C LEU A 12 -32.17 -7.85 -18.04
N SER A 13 -31.79 -8.08 -19.30
CA SER A 13 -30.41 -8.44 -19.65
C SER A 13 -29.42 -7.35 -19.23
N LEU A 14 -29.74 -6.07 -19.44
CA LEU A 14 -28.87 -4.97 -19.01
C LEU A 14 -28.72 -4.93 -17.48
N ILE A 15 -29.82 -5.11 -16.73
CA ILE A 15 -29.82 -5.15 -15.27
C ILE A 15 -28.94 -6.27 -14.72
N VAL A 16 -28.87 -7.42 -15.41
CA VAL A 16 -28.02 -8.55 -15.00
C VAL A 16 -26.57 -8.37 -15.45
N LEU A 17 -26.33 -7.88 -16.67
CA LEU A 17 -24.97 -7.75 -17.21
C LEU A 17 -24.18 -6.59 -16.61
N LEU A 18 -24.83 -5.47 -16.31
CA LEU A 18 -24.19 -4.30 -15.73
C LEU A 18 -23.45 -4.58 -14.40
N PRO A 19 -24.05 -5.21 -13.37
CA PRO A 19 -23.35 -5.50 -12.12
C PRO A 19 -22.18 -6.47 -12.31
N ILE A 20 -22.30 -7.42 -13.24
CA ILE A 20 -21.20 -8.35 -13.57
C ILE A 20 -20.01 -7.58 -14.14
N LEU A 21 -20.26 -6.66 -15.08
CA LEU A 21 -19.23 -5.80 -15.66
C LEU A 21 -18.58 -4.90 -14.61
N ILE A 22 -19.38 -4.29 -13.73
CA ILE A 22 -18.87 -3.46 -12.62
C ILE A 22 -18.00 -4.29 -11.67
N MET A 23 -18.46 -5.49 -11.29
CA MET A 23 -17.71 -6.39 -10.42
C MET A 23 -16.40 -6.84 -11.07
N GLY A 24 -16.44 -7.22 -12.35
CA GLY A 24 -15.26 -7.60 -13.13
C GLY A 24 -14.24 -6.47 -13.24
N PHE A 25 -14.71 -5.24 -13.50
CA PHE A 25 -13.85 -4.06 -13.55
C PHE A 25 -13.21 -3.76 -12.18
N ARG A 26 -13.98 -3.83 -11.09
CA ARG A 26 -13.45 -3.64 -9.73
C ARG A 26 -12.40 -4.69 -9.38
N PHE A 27 -12.64 -5.95 -9.74
CA PHE A 27 -11.70 -7.04 -9.51
C PHE A 27 -10.40 -6.87 -10.32
N TYR A 28 -10.53 -6.45 -11.59
CA TYR A 28 -9.37 -6.15 -12.44
C TYR A 28 -8.50 -5.03 -11.85
N MET A 29 -9.13 -3.92 -11.44
CA MET A 29 -8.42 -2.80 -10.81
C MET A 29 -7.73 -3.24 -9.51
N TRP A 30 -8.41 -4.02 -8.67
CA TRP A 30 -7.83 -4.56 -7.44
C TRP A 30 -6.61 -5.44 -7.73
N ARG A 31 -6.70 -6.37 -8.68
CA ARG A 31 -5.60 -7.27 -9.04
C ARG A 31 -4.39 -6.51 -9.55
N ARG A 32 -4.61 -5.48 -10.37
CA ARG A 32 -3.54 -4.61 -10.87
C ARG A 32 -2.84 -3.87 -9.73
N ASP A 33 -3.60 -3.27 -8.83
CA ASP A 33 -3.05 -2.52 -7.71
C ASP A 33 -2.34 -3.45 -6.70
N TYR A 34 -2.85 -4.67 -6.51
CA TYR A 34 -2.23 -5.70 -5.67
C TYR A 34 -0.87 -6.14 -6.24
N GLY A 35 -0.79 -6.35 -7.56
CA GLY A 35 0.45 -6.75 -8.23
C GLY A 35 1.58 -5.73 -8.14
N GLN A 36 1.29 -4.46 -7.83
CA GLN A 36 2.32 -3.46 -7.53
C GLN A 36 2.83 -3.54 -6.09
N ALA A 37 1.97 -3.92 -5.15
CA ALA A 37 2.26 -3.92 -3.72
C ALA A 37 2.88 -5.24 -3.23
N GLU A 38 2.40 -6.39 -3.71
CA GLU A 38 2.89 -7.71 -3.30
C GLU A 38 4.42 -7.85 -3.40
N PRO A 39 5.10 -7.44 -4.49
CA PRO A 39 6.55 -7.60 -4.59
C PRO A 39 7.33 -6.77 -3.56
N LEU A 40 6.74 -5.70 -3.03
CA LEU A 40 7.38 -4.84 -2.03
C LEU A 40 7.42 -5.48 -0.64
N VAL A 41 6.61 -6.51 -0.36
CA VAL A 41 6.67 -7.27 0.91
C VAL A 41 8.09 -7.79 1.14
N GLN A 42 8.73 -8.29 0.07
CA GLN A 42 10.10 -8.81 0.10
C GLN A 42 11.15 -7.74 0.41
N THR A 43 10.81 -6.46 0.26
CA THR A 43 11.71 -5.33 0.55
C THR A 43 11.39 -4.67 1.90
N VAL A 44 10.10 -4.50 2.21
CA VAL A 44 9.62 -3.82 3.43
C VAL A 44 9.88 -4.66 4.69
N TRP A 45 9.78 -5.99 4.62
CA TRP A 45 10.02 -6.84 5.79
C TRP A 45 11.50 -6.83 6.22
N PRO A 46 12.46 -6.97 5.29
CA PRO A 46 13.87 -6.72 5.61
C PRO A 46 14.13 -5.29 6.08
N LEU A 47 13.47 -4.29 5.50
CA LEU A 47 13.60 -2.89 5.93
C LEU A 47 13.21 -2.72 7.41
N ALA A 48 12.08 -3.30 7.84
CA ALA A 48 11.65 -3.25 9.23
C ALA A 48 12.69 -3.86 10.19
N ARG A 49 13.26 -5.01 9.83
CA ARG A 49 14.35 -5.63 10.61
C ARG A 49 15.63 -4.78 10.64
N ALA A 50 15.97 -4.13 9.54
CA ALA A 50 17.11 -3.23 9.48
C ALA A 50 16.89 -1.98 10.34
N MET A 51 15.68 -1.42 10.32
CA MET A 51 15.29 -0.31 11.20
C MET A 51 15.33 -0.71 12.68
N GLU A 52 14.85 -1.90 13.03
CA GLU A 52 14.92 -2.43 14.40
C GLU A 52 16.37 -2.56 14.87
N SER A 53 17.22 -3.17 14.04
CA SER A 53 18.64 -3.39 14.35
C SER A 53 19.38 -2.07 14.50
N PHE A 54 19.13 -1.11 13.59
CA PHE A 54 19.64 0.25 13.71
C PHE A 54 19.24 0.89 15.04
N ALA A 55 17.96 0.79 15.41
CA ALA A 55 17.45 1.39 16.63
C ALA A 55 18.04 0.77 17.90
N ARG A 56 18.23 -0.54 17.90
CA ARG A 56 18.88 -1.28 18.98
C ARG A 56 20.33 -0.86 19.18
N GLU A 57 21.08 -0.65 18.10
CA GLU A 57 22.50 -0.29 18.17
C GLU A 57 22.74 1.21 18.41
N ARG A 58 21.92 2.07 17.82
CA ARG A 58 22.09 3.53 17.88
C ARG A 58 21.30 4.18 19.01
N GLY A 59 20.39 3.45 19.66
CA GLY A 59 19.51 3.97 20.70
C GLY A 59 18.44 4.94 20.20
N ARG A 60 18.23 5.05 18.88
CA ARG A 60 17.23 5.91 18.25
C ARG A 60 16.70 5.30 16.95
N SER A 61 15.45 5.60 16.60
CA SER A 61 14.91 5.21 15.28
C SER A 61 15.64 5.94 14.14
N PRO A 62 15.73 5.32 12.95
CA PRO A 62 16.26 6.01 11.78
C PRO A 62 15.29 7.11 11.33
N GLU A 63 15.83 8.22 10.87
CA GLU A 63 15.04 9.40 10.46
C GLU A 63 14.74 9.44 8.96
N ASN A 64 15.46 8.65 8.17
CA ASN A 64 15.30 8.55 6.73
C ASN A 64 15.84 7.23 6.21
N LEU A 65 15.50 6.92 4.95
CA LEU A 65 15.92 5.67 4.31
C LEU A 65 17.45 5.59 4.11
N ASP A 66 18.13 6.72 3.94
CA ASP A 66 19.59 6.76 3.74
C ASP A 66 20.36 6.32 4.98
N GLU A 67 19.85 6.53 6.19
CA GLU A 67 20.45 5.99 7.41
C GLU A 67 20.41 4.47 7.43
N VAL A 68 19.26 3.89 7.04
CA VAL A 68 19.08 2.43 7.02
C VAL A 68 19.94 1.79 5.93
N VAL A 69 20.01 2.40 4.75
CA VAL A 69 20.86 1.93 3.63
C VAL A 69 22.34 1.99 3.99
N ARG A 70 22.79 3.08 4.63
CA ARG A 70 24.19 3.19 5.08
C ARG A 70 24.54 2.18 6.17
N TYR A 71 23.57 1.84 7.02
CA TYR A 71 23.73 0.86 8.08
C TYR A 71 23.77 -0.59 7.54
N THR A 72 22.91 -0.92 6.57
CA THR A 72 22.83 -2.26 5.97
C THR A 72 23.09 -2.22 4.46
N PRO A 73 24.34 -1.93 4.02
CA PRO A 73 24.66 -1.74 2.60
C PRO A 73 24.50 -3.02 1.75
N SER A 74 24.42 -4.19 2.38
CA SER A 74 24.18 -5.46 1.70
C SER A 74 22.72 -5.70 1.30
N GLN A 75 21.77 -4.90 1.82
CA GLN A 75 20.36 -5.00 1.48
C GLN A 75 19.96 -3.89 0.50
N ASP A 76 19.31 -4.28 -0.60
CA ASP A 76 18.82 -3.34 -1.60
C ASP A 76 17.42 -2.84 -1.25
N PHE A 77 17.32 -1.56 -0.89
CA PHE A 77 16.06 -0.85 -0.65
C PHE A 77 15.70 0.13 -1.78
N SER A 78 16.35 0.05 -2.95
CA SER A 78 16.11 0.94 -4.10
C SER A 78 14.64 0.97 -4.52
N ARG A 79 13.95 -0.18 -4.44
CA ARG A 79 12.52 -0.29 -4.76
C ARG A 79 11.63 0.58 -3.88
N VAL A 80 12.01 0.84 -2.63
CA VAL A 80 11.26 1.69 -1.70
C VAL A 80 11.33 3.16 -2.13
N ARG A 81 12.47 3.60 -2.69
CA ARG A 81 12.68 5.00 -3.12
C ARG A 81 11.75 5.44 -4.25
N VAL A 82 11.24 4.50 -5.03
CA VAL A 82 10.35 4.77 -6.16
C VAL A 82 8.97 5.22 -5.69
N PHE A 83 8.62 4.93 -4.44
CA PHE A 83 7.30 5.21 -3.87
C PHE A 83 7.37 6.31 -2.81
N PRO A 84 6.32 7.14 -2.67
CA PRO A 84 6.21 8.10 -1.59
C PRO A 84 6.32 7.41 -0.22
N HIS A 85 7.25 7.86 0.60
CA HIS A 85 7.50 7.28 1.92
C HIS A 85 7.90 8.33 2.95
N TYR A 86 7.63 8.02 4.20
CA TYR A 86 7.83 8.94 5.32
C TYR A 86 8.32 8.17 6.54
N PHE A 87 9.25 8.78 7.27
CA PHE A 87 9.70 8.30 8.56
C PHE A 87 9.07 9.18 9.64
N CYS A 88 8.55 8.53 10.67
CA CYS A 88 7.92 9.20 11.80
C CYS A 88 8.82 9.00 13.02
N THR A 89 9.36 10.11 13.53
CA THR A 89 10.19 10.10 14.74
C THR A 89 9.37 9.92 16.02
N ASN A 90 8.08 10.30 15.98
CA ASN A 90 7.14 10.25 17.10
C ASN A 90 5.85 9.54 16.71
N GLY A 91 5.20 8.92 17.70
CA GLY A 91 3.91 8.25 17.55
C GLY A 91 3.99 6.73 17.29
N PRO A 92 2.84 6.08 17.05
CA PRO A 92 2.75 4.62 16.94
C PRO A 92 3.26 4.05 15.61
N ARG A 93 3.80 4.90 14.73
CA ARG A 93 4.29 4.53 13.41
C ARG A 93 5.71 5.04 13.28
N ARG A 94 6.59 4.24 12.70
CA ARG A 94 7.99 4.59 12.40
C ARG A 94 8.20 4.84 10.93
N PHE A 95 7.45 4.17 10.08
CA PHE A 95 7.58 4.31 8.64
C PHE A 95 6.26 4.03 7.93
N VAL A 96 6.01 4.79 6.86
CA VAL A 96 4.86 4.62 5.97
C VAL A 96 5.37 4.66 4.53
N LEU A 97 4.95 3.70 3.72
CA LEU A 97 5.23 3.60 2.29
C LEU A 97 3.91 3.50 1.52
N ARG A 98 3.61 4.49 0.69
CA ARG A 98 2.42 4.47 -0.15
C ARG A 98 2.74 3.86 -1.50
N VAL A 99 2.14 2.70 -1.81
CA VAL A 99 2.37 2.04 -3.10
C VAL A 99 1.47 2.61 -4.18
N ASN A 100 0.17 2.73 -3.88
CA ASN A 100 -0.82 3.27 -4.79
C ASN A 100 -2.02 3.85 -4.01
N ALA A 101 -3.16 4.04 -4.68
CA ALA A 101 -4.35 4.60 -4.07
C ALA A 101 -5.02 3.66 -3.05
N ARG A 102 -4.77 2.34 -3.13
CA ARG A 102 -5.44 1.33 -2.31
C ARG A 102 -4.52 0.72 -1.25
N PHE A 103 -3.24 0.59 -1.55
CA PHE A 103 -2.29 -0.17 -0.74
C PHE A 103 -1.14 0.69 -0.21
N ALA A 104 -0.83 0.48 1.07
CA ALA A 104 0.32 1.06 1.75
C ALA A 104 0.95 0.04 2.71
N PHE A 105 2.22 0.25 3.02
CA PHE A 105 2.91 -0.44 4.11
C PHE A 105 3.14 0.50 5.27
N VAL A 106 3.01 -0.04 6.48
CA VAL A 106 3.31 0.69 7.71
C VAL A 106 4.21 -0.19 8.56
N ILE A 107 5.21 0.42 9.19
CA ILE A 107 6.02 -0.19 10.23
C ILE A 107 5.69 0.58 11.51
N ASP A 108 5.22 -0.13 12.54
CA ASP A 108 4.86 0.46 13.82
C ASP A 108 6.08 0.75 14.71
N ASP A 109 5.83 1.25 15.91
CA ASP A 109 6.84 1.53 16.94
C ASP A 109 7.53 0.28 17.51
N HIS A 110 7.00 -0.92 17.22
CA HIS A 110 7.58 -2.21 17.56
C HIS A 110 8.31 -2.85 16.37
N PHE A 111 8.52 -2.08 15.29
CA PHE A 111 9.13 -2.54 14.04
C PHE A 111 8.37 -3.69 13.37
N THR A 112 7.07 -3.82 13.61
CA THR A 112 6.23 -4.82 12.96
C THR A 112 5.71 -4.26 11.63
N PRO A 113 6.13 -4.82 10.48
CA PRO A 113 5.60 -4.41 9.19
C PRO A 113 4.19 -4.95 9.00
N ALA A 114 3.29 -4.12 8.50
CA ALA A 114 1.93 -4.49 8.17
C ALA A 114 1.54 -3.91 6.81
N TRP A 115 0.76 -4.70 6.07
CA TRP A 115 0.06 -4.23 4.88
C TRP A 115 -1.27 -3.61 5.31
N ARG A 116 -1.57 -2.41 4.80
CA ARG A 116 -2.85 -1.73 4.97
C ARG A 116 -3.53 -1.51 3.62
N GLU A 117 -4.79 -1.93 3.53
CA GLU A 117 -5.73 -1.51 2.49
C GLU A 117 -6.51 -0.31 3.06
N SER A 118 -6.33 0.91 2.54
CA SER A 118 -7.29 2.04 2.68
C SER A 118 -6.60 3.40 2.50
N PRO A 119 -7.29 4.41 1.91
CA PRO A 119 -6.92 5.81 2.01
C PRO A 119 -6.85 6.36 3.45
N ASP A 120 -7.39 5.69 4.46
CA ASP A 120 -7.35 6.19 5.85
C ASP A 120 -5.92 6.29 6.41
N VAL A 121 -4.94 5.58 5.86
CA VAL A 121 -3.51 5.79 6.23
C VAL A 121 -3.02 7.17 5.75
N LEU A 122 -3.65 7.75 4.71
CA LEU A 122 -3.32 9.04 4.11
C LEU A 122 -3.96 10.21 4.84
N ASP A 123 -5.09 10.02 5.52
CA ASP A 123 -5.77 11.08 6.28
C ASP A 123 -5.12 11.36 7.66
N ILE A 124 -4.15 10.53 8.07
CA ILE A 124 -3.52 10.59 9.41
C ILE A 124 -2.11 11.21 9.36
N LEU A 125 -1.57 11.47 8.17
CA LEU A 125 -0.30 12.18 8.02
C LEU A 125 -0.60 13.60 7.53
N PRO A 126 -0.29 14.66 8.29
CA PRO A 126 -0.28 15.99 7.71
C PRO A 126 0.75 15.96 6.58
N PHE A 127 0.30 16.19 5.35
CA PHE A 127 1.22 16.49 4.26
C PHE A 127 1.96 17.76 4.67
N PRO A 128 3.31 17.75 4.77
CA PRO A 128 4.02 19.02 4.77
C PRO A 128 3.74 19.70 3.41
N GLU A 129 3.25 20.94 3.46
CA GLU A 129 3.12 21.82 2.30
C GLU A 129 4.48 22.05 1.61
#